data_AF-A0A6A4K677-F1
#
_entry.id   AF-A0A6A4K677-F1
#
_cell.length_a   1.000
_cell.length_b   1.000
_cell.length_c   1.000
_cell.angle_alpha   90.00
_cell.angle_beta   90.00
_cell.angle_gamma   90.00
#
_symmetry.space_group_name_H-M   'P 1'
#
loop_
_entity.id
_entity.type
_entity.pdbx_description
1 polymer ?
#
loop_
_entity_poly.entity_id
_entity_poly.type
_entity_poly.pdbx_seq_one_letter_code
_entity_poly.pdbx_strand_id
1 'polypeptide(L)'
;MASFCSVLVFAICAGLSVAKVYKPCELAQELHEIIMEKAKTTITNPDHPFAEAAVRYLEDIPLLVCIAGYQNYTTDVSYTLGDGLRRDGIFGIVPEVKQSTNSQEGSPMQEAATGDSYVDDDLTDDLWAFLAGALYIGYHRNSIAHRFYSQACISNHNARPVFCYLNKYVFGSFPVLVPKNPLLLRMMYQTPQKKTN
;
A
#
# COMPACT_ATOMS: atom_id res chain seq x y z
N MET A 1 -12.12 20.16 -61.28
CA MET A 1 -12.74 19.56 -60.08
C MET A 1 -11.64 18.93 -59.26
N ALA A 2 -11.15 19.61 -58.22
CA ALA A 2 -10.11 19.08 -57.34
C ALA A 2 -10.79 18.58 -56.05
N SER A 3 -10.76 17.27 -55.86
CA SER A 3 -11.26 16.59 -54.67
C SER A 3 -10.19 16.68 -53.58
N PHE A 4 -10.45 17.43 -52.52
CA PHE A 4 -9.60 17.45 -51.33
C PHE A 4 -10.08 16.36 -50.38
N CYS A 5 -9.37 15.23 -50.35
CA CYS A 5 -9.50 14.24 -49.28
C CYS A 5 -8.84 14.81 -48.02
N SER A 6 -9.64 15.35 -47.09
CA SER A 6 -9.20 15.63 -45.73
C SER A 6 -8.96 14.31 -45.01
N VAL A 7 -7.69 13.93 -44.87
CA VAL A 7 -7.27 12.87 -43.96
C VAL A 7 -7.32 13.45 -42.54
N LEU A 8 -8.37 13.11 -41.80
CA LEU A 8 -8.44 13.36 -40.36
C LEU A 8 -7.39 12.48 -39.68
N VAL A 9 -6.25 13.08 -39.32
CA VAL A 9 -5.26 12.44 -38.46
C VAL A 9 -5.81 12.50 -37.04
N PHE A 10 -6.42 11.40 -36.58
CA PHE A 10 -6.67 11.19 -35.16
C PHE A 10 -5.31 11.04 -34.48
N ALA A 11 -4.81 12.14 -33.90
CA ALA A 11 -3.75 12.07 -32.91
C ALA A 11 -4.34 11.39 -31.66
N ILE A 12 -4.19 10.07 -31.59
CA ILE A 12 -4.39 9.32 -30.35
C ILE A 12 -3.24 9.75 -29.44
N CYS A 13 -3.45 10.80 -28.65
CA CYS A 13 -2.68 11.05 -27.45
C CYS A 13 -3.03 9.92 -26.48
N ALA A 14 -2.45 8.74 -26.69
CA ALA A 14 -2.27 7.77 -25.63
C ALA A 14 -1.42 8.49 -24.59
N GLY A 15 -2.10 9.06 -23.58
CA GLY A 15 -1.42 9.62 -22.43
C GLY A 15 -0.55 8.52 -21.88
N LEU A 16 0.77 8.70 -21.97
CA LEU A 16 1.70 8.02 -21.10
C LEU A 16 1.24 8.44 -19.70
N SER A 17 0.41 7.60 -19.07
CA SER A 17 0.07 7.73 -17.66
C SER A 17 1.40 7.61 -16.94
N VAL A 18 2.01 8.75 -16.62
CA VAL A 18 3.21 8.77 -15.82
C VAL A 18 2.75 8.35 -14.43
N ALA A 19 3.19 7.18 -14.00
CA ALA A 19 2.82 6.63 -12.72
C ALA A 19 3.04 7.63 -11.58
N LYS A 20 2.11 7.66 -10.63
CA LYS A 20 2.24 8.54 -9.47
C LYS A 20 3.35 8.04 -8.56
N VAL A 21 4.34 8.91 -8.34
CA VAL A 21 5.40 8.71 -7.35
C VAL A 21 5.13 9.63 -6.18
N TYR A 22 4.72 9.06 -5.05
CA TYR A 22 4.38 9.83 -3.86
C TYR A 22 5.63 10.35 -3.14
N LYS A 23 5.55 11.55 -2.55
CA LYS A 23 6.47 11.92 -1.47
C LYS A 23 6.04 11.27 -0.15
N PRO A 24 6.96 11.01 0.81
CA PRO A 24 6.61 10.35 2.07
C PRO A 24 5.47 11.03 2.84
N CYS A 25 5.45 12.36 2.90
CA CYS A 25 4.39 13.09 3.59
C CYS A 25 3.07 13.11 2.81
N GLU A 26 3.12 13.20 1.49
CA GLU A 26 1.95 13.14 0.62
C GLU A 26 1.26 11.77 0.76
N LEU A 27 2.04 10.69 0.72
CA LEU A 27 1.53 9.35 0.97
C LEU A 27 0.89 9.23 2.36
N ALA A 28 1.54 9.76 3.41
CA ALA A 28 0.98 9.71 4.76
C ALA A 28 -0.37 10.42 4.87
N GLN A 29 -0.54 11.54 4.18
CA GLN A 29 -1.80 12.28 4.11
C GLN A 29 -2.86 11.48 3.36
N GLU A 30 -2.53 10.94 2.20
CA GLU A 30 -3.43 10.09 1.39
C GLU A 30 -3.94 8.88 2.19
N LEU A 31 -3.03 8.12 2.81
CA LEU A 31 -3.39 6.96 3.64
C LEU A 31 -4.27 7.35 4.82
N HIS A 32 -3.97 8.48 5.48
CA HIS A 32 -4.80 8.99 6.57
C HIS A 32 -6.21 9.35 6.08
N GLU A 33 -6.32 10.01 4.93
CA GLU A 33 -7.61 10.39 4.34
C GLU A 33 -8.45 9.15 4.02
N ILE A 34 -7.89 8.16 3.33
CA ILE A 34 -8.57 6.89 3.01
C ILE A 34 -9.10 6.20 4.27
N ILE A 35 -8.26 6.06 5.32
CA ILE A 35 -8.67 5.41 6.57
C ILE A 35 -9.78 6.20 7.27
N MET A 36 -9.66 7.52 7.32
CA MET A 36 -10.66 8.37 7.98
C MET A 36 -11.99 8.40 7.23
N GLU A 37 -11.99 8.36 5.89
CA GLU A 37 -13.21 8.28 5.10
C GLU A 37 -13.93 6.94 5.31
N LYS A 38 -13.21 5.82 5.30
CA LYS A 38 -13.78 4.52 5.65
C LYS A 38 -14.33 4.50 7.09
N ALA A 39 -13.59 5.07 8.04
CA ALA A 39 -14.04 5.18 9.43
C ALA A 39 -15.35 5.97 9.55
N LYS A 40 -15.46 7.13 8.90
CA LYS A 40 -16.69 7.95 8.92
C LYS A 40 -17.89 7.22 8.32
N THR A 41 -17.68 6.45 7.25
CA THR A 41 -18.76 5.77 6.52
C THR A 41 -19.19 4.47 7.21
N THR A 42 -18.28 3.80 7.92
CA THR A 42 -18.53 2.49 8.53
C THR A 42 -18.93 2.60 10.00
N ILE A 43 -18.34 3.54 10.75
CA ILE A 43 -18.59 3.70 12.20
C ILE A 43 -19.81 4.61 12.39
N THR A 44 -20.99 4.05 12.14
CA THR A 44 -22.27 4.66 12.58
C THR A 44 -22.61 4.26 14.03
N ASN A 45 -22.03 3.15 14.50
CA ASN A 45 -22.11 2.65 15.87
C ASN A 45 -20.68 2.55 16.47
N PRO A 46 -20.39 3.18 17.62
CA PRO A 46 -19.07 3.10 18.26
C PRO A 46 -18.65 1.67 18.68
N ASP A 47 -19.59 0.74 18.85
CA ASP A 47 -19.29 -0.66 19.20
C ASP A 47 -18.90 -1.50 17.96
N HIS A 48 -18.85 -0.92 16.77
CA HIS A 48 -18.43 -1.62 15.57
C HIS A 48 -16.94 -2.03 15.68
N PRO A 49 -16.56 -3.29 15.45
CA PRO A 49 -15.16 -3.76 15.58
C PRO A 49 -14.14 -2.97 14.74
N PHE A 50 -14.59 -2.38 13.62
CA PHE A 50 -13.78 -1.46 12.80
C PHE A 50 -13.30 -0.23 13.58
N ALA A 51 -14.03 0.25 14.59
CA ALA A 51 -13.67 1.46 15.32
C ALA A 51 -12.31 1.34 16.01
N GLU A 52 -12.05 0.21 16.68
CA GLU A 52 -10.74 -0.06 17.29
C GLU A 52 -9.67 -0.30 16.21
N ALA A 53 -10.03 -1.03 15.14
CA ALA A 53 -9.11 -1.32 14.05
C ALA A 53 -8.65 -0.06 13.31
N ALA A 54 -9.54 0.89 13.07
CA ALA A 54 -9.26 2.17 12.40
C ALA A 54 -8.17 2.96 13.13
N VAL A 55 -8.23 3.00 14.47
CA VAL A 55 -7.17 3.64 15.28
C VAL A 55 -5.83 2.96 15.04
N ARG A 56 -5.81 1.62 15.04
CA ARG A 56 -4.59 0.85 14.79
C ARG A 56 -4.07 1.00 13.36
N TYR A 57 -4.94 1.17 12.36
CA TYR A 57 -4.56 1.48 10.97
C TYR A 57 -3.90 2.85 10.89
N LEU A 58 -4.43 3.86 11.57
CA LEU A 58 -3.82 5.20 11.64
C LEU A 58 -2.44 5.16 12.32
N GLU A 59 -2.28 4.36 13.39
CA GLU A 59 -0.97 4.14 14.03
C GLU A 59 0.06 3.48 13.11
N ASP A 60 -0.39 2.67 12.15
CA ASP A 60 0.48 1.93 11.23
C ASP A 60 0.92 2.78 10.01
N ILE A 61 0.40 4.01 9.82
CA ILE A 61 0.79 4.89 8.71
C ILE A 61 2.32 5.07 8.58
N PRO A 62 3.10 5.36 9.64
CA PRO A 62 4.55 5.48 9.54
C PRO A 62 5.22 4.20 9.01
N LEU A 63 4.68 3.03 9.38
CA LEU A 63 5.17 1.74 8.92
C LEU A 63 4.80 1.51 7.45
N LEU A 64 3.56 1.80 7.06
CA LEU A 64 3.07 1.72 5.68
C LEU A 64 3.89 2.62 4.74
N VAL A 65 4.17 3.86 5.13
CA VAL A 65 5.04 4.78 4.38
C VAL A 65 6.45 4.22 4.23
N CYS A 66 6.99 3.55 5.24
CA CYS A 66 8.29 2.91 5.11
C CYS A 66 8.27 1.72 4.15
N ILE A 67 7.24 0.88 4.20
CA ILE A 67 7.06 -0.26 3.30
C ILE A 67 6.98 0.24 1.84
N ALA A 68 6.21 1.30 1.60
CA ALA A 68 6.14 1.96 0.30
C ALA A 68 7.49 2.51 -0.18
N GLY A 69 8.34 2.96 0.75
CA GLY A 69 9.69 3.41 0.42
C GLY A 69 10.60 2.31 -0.14
N TYR A 70 10.34 1.04 0.15
CA TYR A 70 11.06 -0.08 -0.50
C TYR A 70 10.67 -0.28 -1.96
N GLN A 71 9.48 0.21 -2.36
CA GLN A 71 9.05 0.27 -3.76
C GLN A 71 9.31 1.65 -4.37
N ASN A 72 10.15 2.48 -3.75
CA ASN A 72 10.43 3.85 -4.19
C ASN A 72 9.18 4.74 -4.31
N TYR A 73 8.13 4.46 -3.53
CA TYR A 73 6.88 5.23 -3.48
C TYR A 73 6.09 5.33 -4.81
N THR A 74 6.37 4.46 -5.78
CA THR A 74 5.64 4.46 -7.06
C THR A 74 4.51 3.43 -7.05
N THR A 75 3.43 3.76 -7.74
CA THR A 75 2.26 2.89 -7.91
C THR A 75 2.44 1.85 -9.01
N ASP A 76 3.24 2.12 -10.05
CA ASP A 76 3.35 1.27 -11.25
C ASP A 76 4.39 0.14 -11.19
N VAL A 77 4.78 -0.30 -10.00
CA VAL A 77 5.81 -1.33 -9.88
C VAL A 77 5.21 -2.73 -10.00
N SER A 78 5.81 -3.55 -10.86
CA SER A 78 5.54 -5.00 -10.92
C SER A 78 6.83 -5.78 -11.10
N TYR A 79 7.10 -6.74 -10.21
CA TYR A 79 8.30 -7.57 -10.28
C TYR A 79 8.09 -8.96 -9.66
N THR A 80 8.93 -9.90 -10.07
CA THR A 80 8.94 -11.27 -9.54
C THR A 80 10.23 -11.51 -8.75
N LEU A 81 10.11 -12.17 -7.59
CA LEU A 81 11.26 -12.57 -6.78
C LEU A 81 11.57 -14.07 -6.95
N GLY A 82 12.51 -14.59 -6.16
CA GLY A 82 12.97 -15.98 -6.26
C GLY A 82 11.92 -17.05 -5.98
N ASP A 83 10.79 -16.73 -5.34
CA ASP A 83 9.62 -17.62 -5.22
C ASP A 83 8.80 -17.77 -6.49
N GLY A 84 9.06 -16.97 -7.51
CA GLY A 84 8.22 -16.91 -8.71
C GLY A 84 6.90 -16.18 -8.50
N LEU A 85 6.66 -15.56 -7.33
CA LEU A 85 5.46 -14.77 -7.09
C LEU A 85 5.66 -13.32 -7.57
N ARG A 86 4.74 -12.88 -8.42
CA ARG A 86 4.64 -11.50 -8.87
C ARG A 86 4.13 -10.62 -7.72
N ARG A 87 4.74 -9.44 -7.57
CA ARG A 87 4.41 -8.42 -6.59
C ARG A 87 4.16 -7.11 -7.32
N ASP A 88 3.01 -6.52 -7.04
CA ASP A 88 2.50 -5.33 -7.71
C ASP A 88 2.34 -4.17 -6.72
N GLY A 89 2.42 -2.96 -7.22
CA GLY A 89 2.00 -1.76 -6.52
C GLY A 89 2.95 -1.24 -5.48
N ILE A 90 2.51 -0.15 -4.85
CA ILE A 90 3.29 0.61 -3.89
C ILE A 90 3.64 -0.22 -2.64
N PHE A 91 2.87 -1.28 -2.35
CA PHE A 91 3.13 -2.17 -1.22
C PHE A 91 3.74 -3.54 -1.61
N GLY A 92 3.93 -3.81 -2.91
CA GLY A 92 4.43 -5.11 -3.37
C GLY A 92 3.47 -6.27 -3.06
N ILE A 93 2.18 -6.04 -3.30
CA ILE A 93 1.07 -6.98 -3.07
C ILE A 93 1.21 -8.15 -4.03
N VAL A 94 1.07 -9.38 -3.53
CA VAL A 94 0.94 -10.55 -4.41
C VAL A 94 -0.50 -10.58 -4.91
N PRO A 95 -0.77 -10.37 -6.21
CA PRO A 95 -2.13 -10.36 -6.70
C PRO A 95 -2.74 -11.74 -6.52
N GLU A 96 -3.85 -11.83 -5.77
CA GLU A 96 -4.55 -13.09 -5.63
C GLU A 96 -5.09 -13.53 -7.00
N VAL A 97 -4.83 -14.78 -7.38
CA VAL A 97 -5.57 -15.42 -8.46
C VAL A 97 -6.98 -15.61 -7.91
N LYS A 98 -7.96 -14.81 -8.38
CA LYS A 98 -9.37 -14.87 -7.96
C LYS A 98 -9.83 -16.32 -7.75
N GLN A 99 -9.78 -16.80 -6.50
CA GLN A 99 -10.40 -18.07 -6.14
C GLN A 99 -11.83 -17.75 -5.73
N SER A 100 -12.78 -18.22 -6.52
CA SER A 100 -14.21 -18.13 -6.23
C SER A 100 -14.47 -18.70 -4.84
N THR A 101 -14.73 -17.85 -3.85
CA THR A 101 -15.01 -18.30 -2.49
C THR A 101 -16.32 -17.70 -2.01
N ASN A 102 -17.28 -18.60 -1.85
CA ASN A 102 -18.51 -18.44 -1.09
C ASN A 102 -18.16 -18.28 0.40
N SER A 103 -17.61 -17.15 0.81
CA SER A 103 -17.20 -16.90 2.20
C SER A 103 -17.97 -15.73 2.80
N GLN A 104 -18.38 -15.93 4.05
CA GLN A 104 -19.36 -15.18 4.83
C GLN A 104 -19.18 -13.66 4.79
N GLU A 105 -20.31 -12.95 4.61
CA GLU A 105 -20.43 -11.50 4.77
C GLU A 105 -19.80 -11.03 6.09
N GLY A 106 -18.95 -10.00 6.02
CA GLY A 106 -18.48 -9.26 7.20
C GLY A 106 -17.01 -9.43 7.60
N SER A 107 -16.19 -10.12 6.80
CA SER A 107 -14.73 -10.15 6.99
C SER A 107 -14.04 -9.03 6.19
N PRO A 108 -13.05 -8.30 6.74
CA PRO A 108 -12.26 -7.32 5.98
C PRO A 108 -11.50 -7.94 4.79
N MET A 109 -11.36 -9.27 4.74
CA MET A 109 -10.85 -10.00 3.57
C MET A 109 -11.75 -9.83 2.33
N GLN A 110 -13.05 -9.56 2.51
CA GLN A 110 -14.00 -9.30 1.42
C GLN A 110 -13.92 -7.85 0.91
N GLU A 111 -13.44 -6.94 1.76
CA GLU A 111 -13.25 -5.51 1.43
C GLU A 111 -11.89 -5.24 0.75
N ALA A 112 -10.94 -6.15 0.93
CA ALA A 112 -9.60 -6.14 0.34
C ALA A 112 -9.53 -6.77 -1.06
N ALA A 113 -10.51 -7.61 -1.43
CA ALA A 113 -10.42 -8.51 -2.59
C ALA A 113 -11.03 -7.96 -3.90
N THR A 114 -11.36 -6.66 -3.98
CA THR A 114 -12.05 -6.08 -5.14
C THR A 114 -11.17 -5.25 -6.06
N GLY A 115 -9.87 -5.13 -5.79
CA GLY A 115 -8.97 -4.36 -6.63
C GLY A 115 -8.89 -4.91 -8.06
N ASP A 116 -9.22 -4.09 -9.05
CA ASP A 116 -9.07 -4.42 -10.46
C ASP A 116 -7.60 -4.33 -10.89
N SER A 117 -6.79 -3.53 -10.19
CA SER A 117 -5.38 -3.27 -10.50
C SER A 117 -4.63 -2.64 -9.31
N TYR A 118 -3.57 -3.29 -8.81
CA TYR A 118 -2.68 -2.69 -7.80
C TYR A 118 -1.58 -1.80 -8.41
N VAL A 119 -1.69 -1.41 -9.67
CA VAL A 119 -0.68 -0.60 -10.39
C VAL A 119 -1.23 0.71 -10.93
N ASP A 120 -2.41 1.11 -10.47
CA ASP A 120 -2.99 2.41 -10.78
C ASP A 120 -2.75 3.41 -9.64
N ASP A 121 -3.21 4.65 -9.83
CA ASP A 121 -2.91 5.73 -8.90
C ASP A 121 -3.87 5.83 -7.69
N ASP A 122 -4.95 5.02 -7.66
CA ASP A 122 -5.88 4.92 -6.53
C ASP A 122 -5.29 3.96 -5.49
N LEU A 123 -5.00 4.47 -4.29
CA LEU A 123 -4.41 3.66 -3.22
C LEU A 123 -5.45 2.94 -2.36
N THR A 124 -6.74 3.10 -2.65
CA THR A 124 -7.82 2.61 -1.78
C THR A 124 -7.77 1.09 -1.67
N ASP A 125 -7.84 0.38 -2.79
CA ASP A 125 -7.77 -1.08 -2.84
C ASP A 125 -6.38 -1.60 -2.44
N ASP A 126 -5.29 -0.95 -2.88
CA ASP A 126 -3.92 -1.24 -2.44
C ASP A 126 -3.78 -1.28 -0.92
N LEU A 127 -4.27 -0.24 -0.24
CA LEU A 127 -4.19 -0.11 1.21
C LEU A 127 -4.96 -1.22 1.90
N TRP A 128 -6.21 -1.45 1.52
CA TRP A 128 -7.05 -2.46 2.17
C TRP A 128 -6.54 -3.88 1.88
N ALA A 129 -6.08 -4.15 0.65
CA ALA A 129 -5.45 -5.41 0.28
C ALA A 129 -4.20 -5.69 1.10
N PHE A 130 -3.31 -4.71 1.25
CA PHE A 130 -2.10 -4.90 2.05
C PHE A 130 -2.39 -5.04 3.54
N LEU A 131 -3.32 -4.25 4.09
CA LEU A 131 -3.73 -4.37 5.49
C LEU A 131 -4.29 -5.76 5.79
N ALA A 132 -5.22 -6.27 4.97
CA ALA A 132 -5.85 -7.56 5.18
C ALA A 132 -4.94 -8.75 4.83
N GLY A 133 -4.08 -8.61 3.82
CA GLY A 133 -3.19 -9.68 3.36
C GLY A 133 -1.92 -9.82 4.18
N ALA A 134 -1.45 -8.75 4.82
CA ALA A 134 -0.18 -8.75 5.55
C ALA A 134 -0.33 -8.33 7.02
N LEU A 135 -0.85 -7.15 7.30
CA LEU A 135 -0.72 -6.54 8.63
C LEU A 135 -1.83 -6.94 9.62
N TYR A 136 -2.95 -7.48 9.16
CA TYR A 136 -4.12 -7.81 9.98
C TYR A 136 -4.73 -9.16 9.59
N ILE A 137 -5.38 -9.80 10.55
CA ILE A 137 -6.23 -10.99 10.36
C ILE A 137 -7.60 -10.61 10.93
N GLY A 138 -8.58 -10.38 10.06
CA GLY A 138 -9.80 -9.69 10.48
C GLY A 138 -9.46 -8.26 10.94
N TYR A 139 -9.94 -7.88 12.12
CA TYR A 139 -9.63 -6.60 12.76
C TYR A 139 -8.45 -6.65 13.75
N HIS A 140 -7.75 -7.79 13.82
CA HIS A 140 -6.65 -7.99 14.75
C HIS A 140 -5.30 -7.86 14.05
N ARG A 141 -4.40 -7.04 14.60
CA ARG A 141 -3.05 -6.84 14.06
C ARG A 141 -2.29 -8.18 14.05
N ASN A 142 -1.79 -8.58 12.88
CA ASN A 142 -0.91 -9.72 12.68
C ASN A 142 0.46 -9.43 13.29
N SER A 143 0.65 -9.79 14.55
CA SER A 143 1.87 -9.46 15.30
C SER A 143 3.16 -10.02 14.69
N ILE A 144 3.10 -11.10 13.90
CA ILE A 144 4.26 -11.71 13.26
C ILE A 144 4.71 -10.85 12.06
N ALA A 145 3.78 -10.57 11.14
CA ALA A 145 4.07 -9.75 9.97
C ALA A 145 4.41 -8.31 10.36
N HIS A 146 3.68 -7.73 11.32
CA HIS A 146 3.94 -6.40 11.84
C HIS A 146 5.35 -6.28 12.43
N ARG A 147 5.78 -7.28 13.21
CA ARG A 147 7.14 -7.33 13.76
C ARG A 147 8.21 -7.42 12.67
N PHE A 148 7.99 -8.22 11.64
CA PHE A 148 8.91 -8.34 10.52
C PHE A 148 9.13 -6.97 9.83
N TYR A 149 8.04 -6.30 9.44
CA TYR A 149 8.15 -4.98 8.81
C TYR A 149 8.69 -3.92 9.77
N SER A 150 8.32 -3.97 11.04
CA SER A 150 8.91 -3.12 12.08
C SER A 150 10.40 -3.34 12.24
N GLN A 151 10.91 -4.56 12.04
CA GLN A 151 12.35 -4.81 12.05
C GLN A 151 13.06 -4.25 10.82
N ALA A 152 12.42 -4.34 9.65
CA ALA A 152 12.94 -3.74 8.43
C ALA A 152 12.94 -2.20 8.52
N CYS A 153 11.94 -1.59 9.14
CA CYS A 153 11.75 -0.14 9.15
C CYS A 153 12.26 0.55 10.42
N ILE A 154 11.87 0.07 11.59
CA ILE A 154 12.06 0.75 12.88
C ILE A 154 13.31 0.23 13.58
N SER A 155 13.51 -1.09 13.59
CA SER A 155 14.65 -1.70 14.27
C SER A 155 15.94 -1.48 13.48
N ASN A 156 17.09 -1.48 14.17
CA ASN A 156 18.42 -1.34 13.59
C ASN A 156 18.69 -0.02 12.84
N HIS A 157 17.90 1.03 13.08
CA HIS A 157 18.05 2.34 12.43
C HIS A 157 18.02 2.27 10.89
N ASN A 158 17.27 1.31 10.33
CA ASN A 158 17.16 1.09 8.89
C ASN A 158 16.32 2.17 8.16
N ALA A 159 15.46 2.88 8.89
CA ALA A 159 14.77 4.07 8.41
C ALA A 159 15.22 5.33 9.16
N ARG A 160 14.94 6.49 8.57
CA ARG A 160 15.05 7.80 9.20
C ARG A 160 13.66 8.43 9.35
N PRO A 161 13.42 9.20 10.42
CA PRO A 161 12.18 9.95 10.54
C PRO A 161 12.15 11.11 9.53
N VAL A 162 10.97 11.33 8.96
CA VAL A 162 10.59 12.56 8.24
C VAL A 162 9.35 13.10 8.93
N PHE A 163 9.35 14.38 9.27
CA PHE A 163 8.30 15.01 10.04
C PHE A 163 7.30 15.67 9.10
N CYS A 164 6.08 15.17 9.10
CA CYS A 164 5.04 15.54 8.15
C CYS A 164 3.90 16.29 8.84
N TYR A 165 3.27 17.20 8.10
CA TYR A 165 1.95 17.69 8.46
C TYR A 165 0.92 16.67 7.98
N LEU A 166 0.04 16.20 8.87
CA LEU A 166 -0.98 15.22 8.53
C LEU A 166 -2.31 15.91 8.18
N ASN A 167 -2.85 16.69 9.11
CA ASN A 167 -4.06 17.49 8.91
C ASN A 167 -4.18 18.58 9.99
N LYS A 168 -5.21 19.43 9.87
CA LYS A 168 -5.44 20.60 10.74
C LYS A 168 -5.75 20.26 12.21
N TYR A 169 -6.06 19.00 12.52
CA TYR A 169 -6.35 18.52 13.87
C TYR A 169 -5.13 17.91 14.57
N VAL A 170 -4.02 17.70 13.85
CA VAL A 170 -2.75 17.23 14.41
C VAL A 170 -1.82 18.44 14.53
N PHE A 171 -1.75 19.02 15.72
CA PHE A 171 -1.01 20.28 16.00
C PHE A 171 0.52 20.15 15.92
N GLY A 172 1.06 18.93 15.82
CA GLY A 172 2.50 18.64 15.75
C GLY A 172 2.94 17.99 14.44
N SER A 173 4.24 17.81 14.28
CA SER A 173 4.77 17.08 13.13
C SER A 173 4.68 15.57 13.35
N PHE A 174 3.88 14.91 12.52
CA PHE A 174 3.68 13.46 12.53
C PHE A 174 4.92 12.77 11.93
N PRO A 175 5.64 11.92 12.68
CA PRO A 175 6.83 11.27 12.17
C PRO A 175 6.46 10.09 11.28
N VAL A 176 6.90 10.11 10.03
CA VAL A 176 6.87 8.97 9.10
C VAL A 176 8.26 8.43 8.89
N LEU A 177 8.37 7.17 8.45
CA LEU A 177 9.65 6.49 8.31
C LEU A 177 10.02 6.33 6.84
N VAL A 178 11.25 6.71 6.50
CA VAL A 178 11.80 6.58 5.14
C VAL A 178 13.00 5.62 5.19
N PRO A 179 13.00 4.52 4.41
CA PRO A 179 14.13 3.61 4.36
C PRO A 179 15.42 4.33 3.98
N LYS A 180 16.51 4.03 4.69
CA LYS A 180 17.86 4.51 4.32
C LYS A 180 18.45 3.68 3.17
N ASN A 181 18.09 2.40 3.11
CA ASN A 181 18.45 1.50 2.03
C ASN A 181 17.16 0.95 1.37
N PRO A 182 16.76 1.46 0.19
CA PRO A 182 15.53 1.02 -0.48
C PRO A 182 15.60 -0.44 -0.97
N LEU A 183 16.79 -1.06 -0.99
CA LEU A 183 16.96 -2.45 -1.42
C LEU A 183 16.86 -3.46 -0.26
N LEU A 184 16.81 -3.01 1.00
CA LEU A 184 16.90 -3.89 2.17
C LEU A 184 15.83 -4.98 2.16
N LEU A 185 14.56 -4.63 1.91
CA LEU A 185 13.47 -5.61 1.91
C LEU A 185 13.68 -6.69 0.83
N ARG A 186 14.17 -6.30 -0.35
CA ARG A 186 14.53 -7.24 -1.43
C ARG A 186 15.73 -8.12 -1.05
N MET A 187 16.73 -7.58 -0.35
CA MET A 187 17.87 -8.35 0.14
C MET A 187 17.48 -9.36 1.22
N MET A 188 16.59 -8.98 2.15
CA MET A 188 16.04 -9.88 3.17
C MET A 188 15.32 -11.06 2.54
N TYR A 189 14.65 -10.82 1.41
CA TYR A 189 14.01 -11.87 0.62
C TYR A 189 15.02 -12.80 -0.08
N GLN A 190 16.08 -12.23 -0.66
CA GLN A 190 17.08 -12.97 -1.45
C GLN A 190 18.15 -13.70 -0.63
N THR A 191 18.12 -13.62 0.70
CA THR A 191 19.08 -14.32 1.56
C THR A 191 18.53 -15.68 1.97
N PRO A 192 18.78 -16.78 1.22
CA PRO A 192 18.53 -18.10 1.76
C PRO A 192 19.42 -18.29 3.00
N GLN A 193 18.88 -18.90 4.06
CA GLN A 193 19.74 -19.48 5.08
C GLN A 193 20.76 -20.35 4.35
N LYS A 194 22.05 -20.04 4.52
CA LYS A 194 23.12 -20.96 4.13
C LYS A 194 22.74 -22.32 4.73
N LYS A 195 22.41 -23.29 3.87
CA LYS A 195 22.45 -24.69 4.26
C LYS A 195 23.90 -24.94 4.68
N THR A 196 24.14 -24.98 5.99
CA THR A 196 25.33 -25.60 6.53
C THR A 196 25.28 -27.05 6.08
N ASN A 197 26.22 -27.41 5.21
CA ASN A 197 26.46 -28.77 4.74
C ASN A 197 26.67 -29.72 5.92
#